data_AF-A0A914V3X1-F1
#
_entry.id   AF-A0A914V3X1-F1
#
_cell.length_a   1.000
_cell.length_b   1.000
_cell.length_c   1.000
_cell.angle_alpha   90.00
_cell.angle_beta   90.00
_cell.angle_gamma   90.00
#
_symmetry.space_group_name_H-M   'P 1'
#
loop_
_entity.id
_entity.type
_entity.pdbx_description
1 polymer ?
#
loop_
_entity_poly.entity_id
_entity_poly.type
_entity_poly.pdbx_seq_one_letter_code
_entity_poly.pdbx_strand_id
1 'polypeptide(L)'
;MLTTGILGVLCWTTRTTYNFSLLSIVLALEAMVAELLSEFSRSLGGTCVGSGIVAPVVALRNDGSVTVLPPNFIQEAGARSTRTLRAVVDFFSEHMITNCGCDWSMAGVSLDDVEKKLTNFFQQTTAEGPRFDTYFFYYSGPTTPTGDWALTNGGTLSLDRLLSIWRENNPDRGASRLVLMCDCEHASQWAASVRQLGGGESFVALQTLQLSKSRRDPESPPAIGDFTDAWT
;
A
#
# COMPACT_ATOMS: atom_id res chain seq x y z
N MET A 1 32.55 -13.86 2.51
CA MET A 1 33.43 -13.96 3.70
C MET A 1 34.11 -15.32 3.87
N LEU A 2 33.48 -16.44 3.47
CA LEU A 2 34.09 -17.78 3.58
C LEU A 2 35.38 -17.93 2.73
N THR A 3 35.37 -17.37 1.53
CA THR A 3 36.50 -17.37 0.57
C THR A 3 37.70 -16.57 1.07
N THR A 4 37.48 -15.39 1.65
CA THR A 4 38.53 -14.61 2.34
C THR A 4 39.09 -15.38 3.54
N GLY A 5 38.27 -16.10 4.30
CA GLY A 5 38.73 -16.95 5.40
C GLY A 5 39.68 -18.07 4.94
N ILE A 6 39.31 -18.78 3.87
CA ILE A 6 40.14 -19.85 3.28
C ILE A 6 41.46 -19.29 2.74
N LEU A 7 41.42 -18.15 2.03
CA LEU A 7 42.62 -17.49 1.52
C LEU A 7 43.49 -16.93 2.63
N GLY A 8 42.91 -16.44 3.74
CA GLY A 8 43.65 -15.98 4.91
C GLY A 8 44.47 -17.11 5.55
N VAL A 9 43.88 -18.31 5.67
CA VAL A 9 44.58 -19.51 6.16
C VAL A 9 45.71 -19.92 5.20
N LEU A 10 45.47 -19.89 3.89
CA LEU A 10 46.48 -20.18 2.87
C LEU A 10 47.63 -19.16 2.83
N CYS A 11 47.34 -17.87 3.06
CA CYS A 11 48.35 -16.82 3.13
C CYS A 11 49.23 -16.97 4.38
N TRP A 12 48.63 -17.36 5.50
CA TRP A 12 49.34 -17.57 6.76
C TRP A 12 50.38 -18.69 6.68
N THR A 13 50.07 -19.76 5.94
CA THR A 13 50.96 -20.93 5.79
C THR A 13 52.11 -20.68 4.81
N THR A 14 51.91 -19.87 3.79
CA THR A 14 52.86 -19.67 2.69
C THR A 14 53.73 -18.42 2.83
N ARG A 15 53.28 -17.41 3.60
CA ARG A 15 54.03 -16.16 3.93
C ARG A 15 54.73 -15.47 2.75
N THR A 16 54.17 -15.56 1.54
CA THR A 16 54.70 -14.87 0.36
C THR A 16 53.97 -13.55 0.10
N THR A 17 54.68 -12.55 -0.44
CA THR A 17 54.14 -11.21 -0.70
C THR A 17 52.96 -11.22 -1.69
N TYR A 18 52.99 -12.11 -2.69
CA TYR A 18 51.90 -12.27 -3.66
C TYR A 18 50.59 -12.72 -3.02
N ASN A 19 50.67 -13.55 -1.98
CA ASN A 19 49.49 -14.08 -1.29
C ASN A 19 48.81 -12.99 -0.45
N PHE A 20 49.59 -12.12 0.21
CA PHE A 20 49.03 -10.93 0.89
C PHE A 20 48.37 -9.95 -0.09
N SER A 21 48.93 -9.78 -1.29
CA SER A 21 48.30 -8.97 -2.35
C SER A 21 46.98 -9.57 -2.82
N LEU A 22 46.93 -10.88 -3.06
CA LEU A 22 45.72 -11.58 -3.48
C LEU A 22 44.63 -11.52 -2.40
N LEU A 23 45.00 -11.72 -1.13
CA LEU A 23 44.07 -11.59 0.00
C LEU A 23 43.46 -10.20 0.09
N SER A 24 44.27 -9.15 -0.11
CA SER A 24 43.80 -7.75 -0.06
C SER A 24 42.81 -7.44 -1.18
N ILE A 25 43.08 -7.95 -2.39
CA ILE A 25 42.18 -7.80 -3.54
C ILE A 25 40.86 -8.53 -3.29
N VAL A 26 40.91 -9.77 -2.82
CA VAL A 26 39.70 -10.57 -2.56
C VAL A 26 38.87 -10.00 -1.42
N LEU A 27 39.50 -9.52 -0.35
CA LEU A 27 38.81 -8.85 0.76
C LEU A 27 38.08 -7.59 0.29
N ALA A 28 38.75 -6.75 -0.50
CA ALA A 28 38.14 -5.53 -1.04
C ALA A 28 36.94 -5.86 -1.95
N LEU A 29 37.07 -6.88 -2.79
CA LEU A 29 36.02 -7.30 -3.72
C LEU A 29 34.81 -7.90 -2.96
N GLU A 30 35.05 -8.72 -1.94
CA GLU A 30 33.98 -9.23 -1.08
C GLU A 30 33.29 -8.14 -0.27
N ALA A 31 34.02 -7.14 0.21
CA ALA A 31 33.45 -5.99 0.91
C ALA A 31 32.53 -5.18 -0.02
N MET A 32 32.98 -4.90 -1.25
CA MET A 32 32.17 -4.21 -2.26
C MET A 32 30.89 -4.99 -2.61
N VAL A 33 30.99 -6.31 -2.79
CA VAL A 33 29.81 -7.15 -3.08
C VAL A 33 28.86 -7.21 -1.88
N ALA A 34 29.39 -7.29 -0.65
CA ALA A 34 28.56 -7.26 0.55
C ALA A 34 27.83 -5.92 0.71
N GLU A 35 28.51 -4.81 0.45
CA GLU A 35 27.92 -3.48 0.49
C GLU A 35 26.86 -3.32 -0.61
N LEU A 36 27.17 -3.73 -1.85
CA LEU A 36 26.23 -3.75 -2.97
C LEU A 36 24.99 -4.60 -2.67
N LEU A 37 25.15 -5.80 -2.10
CA LEU A 37 24.04 -6.66 -1.71
C LEU A 37 23.23 -6.06 -0.56
N SER A 38 23.89 -5.37 0.38
CA SER A 38 23.20 -4.67 1.46
C SER A 38 22.41 -3.47 0.94
N GLU A 39 22.95 -2.74 -0.05
CA GLU A 39 22.30 -1.60 -0.67
C GLU A 39 21.16 -2.04 -1.59
N PHE A 40 21.34 -3.14 -2.32
CA PHE A 40 20.30 -3.82 -3.07
C PHE A 40 19.21 -4.34 -2.14
N SER A 41 19.57 -4.95 -1.00
CA SER A 41 18.61 -5.36 0.03
C SER A 41 17.91 -4.18 0.70
N ARG A 42 18.53 -3.01 0.83
CA ARG A 42 17.86 -1.80 1.35
C ARG A 42 16.98 -1.14 0.30
N SER A 43 17.32 -1.30 -0.98
CA SER A 43 16.60 -0.70 -2.12
C SER A 43 15.47 -1.59 -2.65
N LEU A 44 15.55 -2.91 -2.48
CA LEU A 44 14.51 -3.88 -2.83
C LEU A 44 13.82 -4.50 -1.62
N GLY A 45 14.43 -4.47 -0.44
CA GLY A 45 13.93 -5.13 0.76
C GLY A 45 13.07 -4.20 1.57
N GLY A 46 11.79 -4.23 1.27
CA GLY A 46 10.74 -3.92 2.23
C GLY A 46 9.80 -5.11 2.28
N THR A 47 9.46 -5.56 3.48
CA THR A 47 8.34 -6.47 3.65
C THR A 47 7.05 -5.68 3.42
N CYS A 48 6.24 -6.13 2.45
CA CYS A 48 4.98 -5.48 2.09
C CYS A 48 3.79 -6.32 2.51
N VAL A 49 2.78 -5.66 3.07
CA VAL A 49 1.50 -6.28 3.42
C VAL A 49 0.35 -5.51 2.81
N GLY A 50 -0.63 -6.24 2.27
CA GLY A 50 -1.75 -5.71 1.51
C GLY A 50 -3.09 -6.13 2.13
N SER A 51 -4.02 -5.20 2.26
CA SER A 51 -5.41 -5.51 2.57
C SER A 51 -6.33 -4.63 1.73
N GLY A 52 -7.55 -5.09 1.51
CA GLY A 52 -8.53 -4.37 0.71
C GLY A 52 -9.95 -4.45 1.26
N ILE A 53 -10.74 -3.43 0.98
CA ILE A 53 -12.19 -3.44 1.15
C ILE A 53 -12.82 -3.02 -0.19
N VAL A 54 -13.67 -3.90 -0.71
CA VAL A 54 -14.48 -3.62 -1.89
C VAL A 54 -15.95 -3.68 -1.46
N ALA A 55 -16.56 -2.50 -1.33
CA ALA A 55 -18.00 -2.35 -1.14
C ALA A 55 -18.63 -1.96 -2.48
N PRO A 56 -19.70 -2.63 -2.92
CA PRO A 56 -20.40 -2.23 -4.14
C PRO A 56 -20.97 -0.82 -3.96
N VAL A 57 -20.97 -0.06 -5.05
CA VAL A 57 -21.63 1.25 -5.13
C VAL A 57 -23.13 1.03 -5.01
N VAL A 58 -23.66 1.07 -3.79
CA VAL A 58 -25.09 1.24 -3.59
C VAL A 58 -25.39 2.71 -3.84
N ALA A 59 -26.41 3.02 -4.64
CA ALA A 59 -26.76 4.41 -4.92
C ALA A 59 -27.03 5.13 -3.59
N LEU A 60 -26.11 6.01 -3.21
CA LEU A 60 -26.28 6.90 -2.08
C LEU A 60 -27.25 7.99 -2.56
N ARG A 61 -28.47 7.99 -2.03
CA ARG A 61 -29.35 9.15 -2.23
C ARG A 61 -28.66 10.36 -1.60
N ASN A 62 -28.83 11.58 -2.12
CA ASN A 62 -28.34 12.84 -1.50
C ASN A 62 -28.79 13.05 -0.03
N ASP A 63 -29.66 12.17 0.47
CA ASP A 63 -30.26 12.12 1.80
C ASP A 63 -29.58 11.06 2.71
N GLY A 64 -28.50 10.40 2.26
CA GLY A 64 -27.77 9.39 3.04
C GLY A 64 -28.46 8.02 3.17
N SER A 65 -29.66 7.84 2.63
CA SER A 65 -30.37 6.56 2.65
C SER A 65 -29.87 5.59 1.57
N VAL A 66 -29.55 4.36 1.96
CA VAL A 66 -29.17 3.24 1.07
C VAL A 66 -30.41 2.75 0.31
N THR A 67 -30.50 3.02 -1.00
CA THR A 67 -31.59 2.47 -1.83
C THR A 67 -31.16 1.15 -2.47
N VAL A 68 -31.96 0.10 -2.28
CA VAL A 68 -31.75 -1.21 -2.93
C VAL A 68 -31.83 -1.03 -4.45
N LEU A 69 -30.72 -1.28 -5.13
CA LEU A 69 -30.65 -1.26 -6.58
C LEU A 69 -31.51 -2.40 -7.18
N PRO A 70 -32.05 -2.24 -8.39
CA PRO A 70 -32.76 -3.34 -9.06
C PRO A 70 -31.85 -4.58 -9.20
N PRO A 71 -32.41 -5.80 -9.21
CA PRO A 71 -31.63 -7.05 -9.11
C PRO A 71 -30.57 -7.22 -10.22
N ASN A 72 -30.83 -6.69 -11.42
CA ASN A 72 -29.88 -6.71 -12.53
C ASN A 72 -28.61 -5.88 -12.22
N PHE A 73 -28.80 -4.71 -11.59
CA PHE A 73 -27.68 -3.84 -11.19
C PHE A 73 -26.89 -4.45 -10.02
N ILE A 74 -27.55 -5.19 -9.12
CA ILE A 74 -26.87 -5.90 -8.02
C ILE A 74 -25.95 -6.99 -8.59
N GLN A 75 -26.40 -7.75 -9.59
CA GLN A 75 -25.60 -8.80 -10.22
C GLN A 75 -24.40 -8.23 -10.99
N GLU A 76 -24.60 -7.15 -11.76
CA GLU A 76 -23.52 -6.47 -12.47
C GLU A 76 -22.51 -5.80 -11.53
N ALA A 77 -22.99 -5.12 -10.48
CA ALA A 77 -22.13 -4.51 -9.47
C ALA A 77 -21.34 -5.58 -8.69
N GLY A 78 -21.96 -6.71 -8.39
CA GLY A 78 -21.28 -7.87 -7.80
C GLY A 78 -20.18 -8.42 -8.72
N ALA A 79 -20.51 -8.66 -10.00
CA ALA A 79 -19.53 -9.16 -10.98
C ALA A 79 -18.35 -8.20 -11.17
N ARG A 80 -18.61 -6.89 -11.20
CA ARG A 80 -17.56 -5.86 -11.25
C ARG A 80 -16.71 -5.86 -9.98
N SER A 81 -17.33 -5.87 -8.80
CA SER A 81 -16.62 -5.89 -7.52
C SER A 81 -15.71 -7.11 -7.39
N THR A 82 -16.18 -8.29 -7.79
CA THR A 82 -15.37 -9.52 -7.80
C THR A 82 -14.21 -9.44 -8.78
N ARG A 83 -14.41 -8.82 -9.96
CA ARG A 83 -13.33 -8.60 -10.92
C ARG A 83 -12.26 -7.66 -10.36
N THR A 84 -12.67 -6.56 -9.74
CA THR A 84 -11.77 -5.61 -9.09
C THR A 84 -11.00 -6.27 -7.95
N LEU A 85 -11.69 -6.99 -7.06
CA LEU A 85 -11.06 -7.72 -5.97
C LEU A 85 -10.03 -8.73 -6.49
N ARG A 86 -10.35 -9.46 -7.56
CA ARG A 86 -9.42 -10.38 -8.20
C ARG A 86 -8.18 -9.67 -8.74
N ALA A 87 -8.37 -8.56 -9.44
CA ALA A 87 -7.25 -7.77 -9.97
C ALA A 87 -6.33 -7.24 -8.85
N VAL A 88 -6.88 -6.85 -7.70
CA VAL A 88 -6.09 -6.41 -6.53
C VAL A 88 -5.31 -7.57 -5.91
N VAL A 89 -5.94 -8.76 -5.79
CA VAL A 89 -5.25 -9.95 -5.28
C VAL A 89 -4.15 -10.40 -6.23
N ASP A 90 -4.40 -10.39 -7.54
CA ASP A 90 -3.41 -10.70 -8.57
C ASP A 90 -2.25 -9.68 -8.52
N PHE A 91 -2.55 -8.39 -8.40
CA PHE A 91 -1.55 -7.34 -8.19
C PHE A 91 -0.68 -7.59 -6.95
N PHE A 92 -1.29 -7.97 -5.82
CA PHE A 92 -0.53 -8.32 -4.61
C PHE A 92 0.39 -9.52 -4.84
N SER A 93 -0.11 -10.56 -5.52
CA SER A 93 0.68 -11.75 -5.84
C SER A 93 1.86 -11.42 -6.77
N GLU A 94 1.64 -10.60 -7.79
CA GLU A 94 2.66 -10.23 -8.77
C GLU A 94 3.77 -9.35 -8.17
N HIS A 95 3.43 -8.52 -7.18
CA HIS A 95 4.36 -7.57 -6.55
C HIS A 95 4.90 -8.05 -5.19
N MET A 96 4.76 -9.34 -4.87
CA MET A 96 5.20 -9.95 -3.60
C MET A 96 4.65 -9.24 -2.35
N ILE A 97 3.43 -8.72 -2.43
CA ILE A 97 2.72 -8.12 -1.31
C ILE A 97 1.97 -9.23 -0.58
N THR A 98 2.24 -9.39 0.72
CA THR A 98 1.56 -10.39 1.55
C THR A 98 0.10 -10.00 1.74
N ASN A 99 -0.83 -10.78 1.21
CA ASN A 99 -2.26 -10.49 1.32
C ASN A 99 -2.80 -10.91 2.70
N CYS A 100 -3.28 -9.95 3.49
CA CYS A 100 -3.90 -10.17 4.80
C CYS A 100 -5.44 -10.25 4.76
N GLY A 101 -6.03 -10.24 3.58
CA GLY A 101 -7.48 -10.39 3.38
C GLY A 101 -8.08 -9.19 2.66
N CYS A 102 -8.73 -9.48 1.53
CA CYS A 102 -9.56 -8.53 0.81
C CYS A 102 -11.02 -8.89 1.09
N ASP A 103 -11.75 -7.98 1.75
CA ASP A 103 -13.16 -8.23 2.07
C ASP A 103 -14.07 -7.64 1.00
N TRP A 104 -15.08 -8.40 0.64
CA TRP A 104 -16.19 -7.95 -0.18
C TRP A 104 -17.48 -8.11 0.61
N SER A 105 -18.21 -7.02 0.79
CA SER A 105 -19.51 -7.04 1.46
C SER A 105 -20.58 -6.45 0.56
N MET A 106 -21.57 -7.27 0.19
CA MET A 106 -22.72 -6.82 -0.58
C MET A 106 -23.65 -5.90 0.23
N ALA A 107 -23.68 -6.06 1.56
CA ALA A 107 -24.53 -5.27 2.46
C ALA A 107 -23.84 -3.99 2.97
N GLY A 108 -22.60 -3.74 2.55
CA GLY A 108 -21.73 -2.69 3.10
C GLY A 108 -21.00 -3.14 4.38
N VAL A 109 -20.10 -2.30 4.87
CA VAL A 109 -19.28 -2.57 6.06
C VAL A 109 -19.56 -1.48 7.10
N SER A 110 -19.65 -1.87 8.37
CA SER A 110 -19.87 -0.92 9.48
C SER A 110 -18.56 -0.22 9.88
N LEU A 111 -18.66 0.94 10.54
CA LEU A 111 -17.48 1.66 11.04
C LEU A 111 -16.65 0.80 12.00
N ASP A 112 -17.31 0.14 12.96
CA ASP A 112 -16.63 -0.72 13.94
C ASP A 112 -15.87 -1.87 13.27
N ASP A 113 -16.43 -2.46 12.22
CA ASP A 113 -15.78 -3.56 11.50
C ASP A 113 -14.57 -3.07 10.70
N VAL A 114 -14.68 -1.89 10.05
CA VAL A 114 -13.55 -1.28 9.33
C VAL A 114 -12.44 -0.88 10.31
N GLU A 115 -12.76 -0.25 11.44
CA GLU A 115 -11.76 0.16 12.43
C GLU A 115 -11.05 -1.05 13.05
N LYS A 116 -11.79 -2.10 13.40
CA LYS A 116 -11.21 -3.38 13.87
C LYS A 116 -10.32 -4.01 12.82
N LYS A 117 -10.75 -4.01 11.55
CA LYS A 117 -9.96 -4.55 10.45
C LYS A 117 -8.67 -3.76 10.25
N LEU A 118 -8.73 -2.43 10.22
CA LEU A 118 -7.55 -1.57 10.09
C LEU A 118 -6.58 -1.78 11.25
N THR A 119 -7.10 -1.88 12.47
CA THR A 119 -6.30 -2.16 13.67
C THR A 119 -5.59 -3.51 13.55
N ASN A 120 -6.33 -4.58 13.23
CA ASN A 120 -5.75 -5.91 13.04
C ASN A 120 -4.73 -5.93 11.88
N PHE A 121 -5.00 -5.20 10.81
CA PHE A 121 -4.11 -5.09 9.66
C PHE A 121 -2.78 -4.41 10.02
N PHE A 122 -2.81 -3.28 10.73
CA PHE A 122 -1.61 -2.56 11.15
C PHE A 122 -0.81 -3.30 12.23
N GLN A 123 -1.45 -4.21 12.97
CA GLN A 123 -0.78 -5.09 13.94
C GLN A 123 -0.12 -6.32 13.32
N GLN A 124 -0.30 -6.57 12.02
CA GLN A 124 0.31 -7.70 11.35
C GLN A 124 1.85 -7.61 11.40
N THR A 125 2.48 -8.76 11.64
CA THR A 125 3.93 -8.95 11.64
C THR A 125 4.33 -9.99 10.61
N THR A 126 5.56 -9.90 10.13
CA THR A 126 6.16 -10.91 9.26
C THR A 126 6.34 -12.23 10.02
N ALA A 127 6.53 -13.33 9.30
CA ALA A 127 6.73 -14.66 9.90
C ALA A 127 7.92 -14.73 10.86
N GLU A 128 8.94 -13.88 10.65
CA GLU A 128 10.15 -13.79 11.45
C GLU A 128 9.98 -12.90 12.71
N GLY A 129 8.79 -12.29 12.89
CA GLY A 129 8.48 -11.42 14.03
C GLY A 129 8.55 -9.91 13.81
N PRO A 130 9.40 -9.31 12.94
CA PRO A 130 9.37 -7.87 12.73
C PRO A 130 8.12 -7.44 11.96
N ARG A 131 7.76 -6.16 12.08
CA ARG A 131 6.63 -5.55 11.35
C ARG A 131 6.94 -5.36 9.88
N PHE A 132 5.90 -5.09 9.11
CA PHE A 132 6.04 -4.78 7.69
C PHE A 132 6.59 -3.37 7.49
N ASP A 133 7.44 -3.21 6.48
CA ASP A 133 8.01 -1.92 6.08
C ASP A 133 7.00 -1.07 5.30
N THR A 134 6.08 -1.72 4.59
CA THR A 134 5.03 -1.03 3.80
C THR A 134 3.68 -1.70 3.96
N TYR A 135 2.68 -0.90 4.32
CA TYR A 135 1.27 -1.28 4.43
C TYR A 135 0.52 -0.70 3.25
N PHE A 136 -0.03 -1.57 2.40
CA PHE A 136 -0.84 -1.20 1.26
C PHE A 136 -2.32 -1.45 1.58
N PHE A 137 -3.15 -0.42 1.51
CA PHE A 137 -4.58 -0.55 1.74
C PHE A 137 -5.37 -0.09 0.52
N TYR A 138 -6.17 -1.00 -0.03
CA TYR A 138 -7.07 -0.71 -1.15
C TYR A 138 -8.50 -0.46 -0.65
N TYR A 139 -9.11 0.63 -1.06
CA TYR A 139 -10.51 0.92 -0.80
C TYR A 139 -11.25 1.24 -2.09
N SER A 140 -12.35 0.52 -2.32
CA SER A 140 -13.34 0.82 -3.35
C SER A 140 -14.71 0.79 -2.71
N GLY A 141 -15.42 1.92 -2.71
CA GLY A 141 -16.71 2.03 -2.04
C GLY A 141 -17.31 3.43 -2.12
N PRO A 142 -18.51 3.62 -1.54
CA PRO A 142 -19.17 4.90 -1.52
C PRO A 142 -18.44 5.88 -0.59
N THR A 143 -18.39 7.14 -1.00
CA THR A 143 -17.75 8.23 -0.26
C THR A 143 -18.71 9.40 -0.10
N THR A 144 -18.47 10.22 0.90
CA THR A 144 -19.15 11.50 1.09
C THR A 144 -18.55 12.56 0.15
N PRO A 145 -19.20 13.73 -0.03
CA PRO A 145 -18.63 14.84 -0.79
C PRO A 145 -17.30 15.37 -0.24
N THR A 146 -16.99 15.11 1.04
CA THR A 146 -15.70 15.44 1.69
C THR A 146 -14.60 14.44 1.35
N GLY A 147 -14.93 13.33 0.68
CA GLY A 147 -14.01 12.22 0.39
C GLY A 147 -13.96 11.15 1.47
N ASP A 148 -14.71 11.31 2.57
CA ASP A 148 -14.72 10.34 3.67
C ASP A 148 -15.46 9.07 3.26
N TRP A 149 -15.03 7.92 3.77
CA TRP A 149 -15.65 6.65 3.41
C TRP A 149 -17.02 6.56 4.04
N ALA A 150 -18.05 6.40 3.21
CA ALA A 150 -19.42 6.21 3.67
C ALA A 150 -19.63 4.73 4.01
N LEU A 151 -19.99 4.47 5.26
CA LEU A 151 -20.17 3.13 5.82
C LEU A 151 -21.64 2.90 6.18
N THR A 152 -21.99 1.66 6.51
CA THR A 152 -23.37 1.35 6.92
C THR A 152 -23.75 2.08 8.22
N ASN A 153 -25.06 2.22 8.45
CA ASN A 153 -25.62 2.89 9.63
C ASN A 153 -25.21 4.37 9.79
N GLY A 154 -24.88 5.05 8.68
CA GLY A 154 -24.45 6.45 8.70
C GLY A 154 -23.04 6.65 9.26
N GLY A 155 -22.27 5.56 9.47
CA GLY A 155 -20.87 5.64 9.84
C GLY A 155 -20.07 6.32 8.74
N THR A 156 -19.09 7.14 9.12
CA THR A 156 -18.13 7.73 8.18
C THR A 156 -16.73 7.56 8.75
N LEU A 157 -15.79 7.16 7.90
CA LEU A 157 -14.38 7.11 8.27
C LEU A 157 -13.65 8.26 7.58
N SER A 158 -13.19 9.22 8.38
CA SER A 158 -12.37 10.33 7.90
C SER A 158 -10.90 9.93 7.77
N LEU A 159 -10.17 10.68 6.95
CA LEU A 159 -8.72 10.51 6.82
C LEU A 159 -8.01 10.66 8.17
N ASP A 160 -8.41 11.65 8.97
CA ASP A 160 -7.80 11.90 10.29
C ASP A 160 -7.96 10.71 11.23
N ARG A 161 -9.13 10.07 11.23
CA ARG A 161 -9.38 8.87 12.04
C ARG A 161 -8.54 7.69 11.56
N LEU A 162 -8.48 7.46 10.26
CA LEU A 162 -7.61 6.42 9.68
C LEU A 162 -6.14 6.64 10.07
N LEU A 163 -5.66 7.88 9.97
CA LEU A 163 -4.30 8.23 10.35
C LEU A 163 -4.06 8.15 11.86
N SER A 164 -5.08 8.39 12.70
CA SER A 164 -4.98 8.16 14.14
C SER A 164 -4.76 6.67 14.41
N ILE A 165 -5.57 5.80 13.82
CA ILE A 165 -5.45 4.33 13.95
C ILE A 165 -4.07 3.87 13.46
N TRP A 166 -3.59 4.43 12.34
CA TRP A 166 -2.25 4.16 11.84
C TRP A 166 -1.16 4.52 12.85
N ARG A 167 -1.18 5.75 13.40
CA ARG A 167 -0.17 6.23 14.36
C ARG A 167 -0.23 5.50 15.70
N GLU A 168 -1.43 5.20 16.20
CA GLU A 168 -1.66 4.42 17.42
C GLU A 168 -1.02 3.03 17.29
N ASN A 169 -1.13 2.42 16.12
CA ASN A 169 -0.54 1.13 15.85
C ASN A 169 0.91 1.21 15.36
N ASN A 170 1.45 2.39 15.04
CA ASN A 170 2.83 2.61 14.57
C ASN A 170 3.53 3.71 15.39
N PRO A 171 3.92 3.43 16.64
CA PRO A 171 4.56 4.42 17.51
C PRO A 171 5.98 4.79 17.06
N ASP A 172 6.64 3.92 16.30
CA ASP A 172 7.98 4.14 15.78
C ASP A 172 7.92 5.10 14.60
N ARG A 173 8.12 6.39 14.89
CA ARG A 173 8.11 7.49 13.92
C ARG A 173 9.11 7.20 12.78
N GLY A 174 8.58 6.81 11.62
CA GLY A 174 9.32 6.72 10.36
C GLY A 174 9.83 5.33 9.94
N ALA A 175 9.51 4.25 10.65
CA ALA A 175 9.95 2.90 10.28
C ALA A 175 9.10 2.29 9.15
N SER A 176 7.78 2.50 9.18
CA SER A 176 6.85 1.89 8.22
C SER A 176 6.15 2.95 7.36
N ARG A 177 5.81 2.54 6.13
CA ARG A 177 5.13 3.37 5.11
C ARG A 177 3.69 2.91 4.95
N LEU A 178 2.77 3.86 4.80
CA LEU A 178 1.37 3.59 4.48
C LEU A 178 1.07 4.05 3.06
N VAL A 179 0.57 3.16 2.23
CA VAL A 179 0.12 3.45 0.86
C VAL A 179 -1.37 3.19 0.80
N LEU A 180 -2.15 4.24 0.59
CA LEU A 180 -3.60 4.17 0.43
C LEU A 180 -3.93 4.25 -1.06
N MET A 181 -4.65 3.26 -1.58
CA MET A 181 -5.20 3.27 -2.93
C MET A 181 -6.72 3.35 -2.85
N CYS A 182 -7.26 4.51 -3.22
CA CYS A 182 -8.69 4.80 -3.15
C CYS A 182 -9.28 4.89 -4.56
N ASP A 183 -10.06 3.87 -4.92
CA ASP A 183 -10.85 3.80 -6.15
C ASP A 183 -12.31 4.16 -5.83
N CYS A 184 -12.52 5.43 -5.51
CA CYS A 184 -13.82 5.98 -5.14
C CYS A 184 -13.96 7.45 -5.54
N GLU A 185 -15.21 7.90 -5.67
CA GLU A 185 -15.51 9.29 -6.02
C GLU A 185 -15.00 10.24 -4.92
N HIS A 186 -14.62 11.46 -5.26
CA HIS A 186 -14.15 12.47 -4.30
C HIS A 186 -12.93 12.09 -3.43
N ALA A 187 -12.27 10.94 -3.62
CA ALA A 187 -11.09 10.59 -2.84
C ALA A 187 -9.89 11.54 -3.08
N SER A 188 -9.90 12.29 -4.18
CA SER A 188 -8.97 13.41 -4.41
C SER A 188 -9.04 14.52 -3.35
N GLN A 189 -10.15 14.65 -2.60
CA GLN A 189 -10.26 15.61 -1.49
C GLN A 189 -9.24 15.33 -0.38
N TRP A 190 -8.85 14.07 -0.18
CA TRP A 190 -7.82 13.70 0.79
C TRP A 190 -6.40 14.04 0.31
N ALA A 191 -6.17 14.30 -0.98
CA ALA A 191 -4.82 14.52 -1.52
C ALA A 191 -4.14 15.78 -0.94
N ALA A 192 -4.88 16.87 -0.75
CA ALA A 192 -4.34 18.09 -0.15
C ALA A 192 -3.92 17.86 1.30
N SER A 193 -4.76 17.17 2.09
CA SER A 193 -4.47 16.82 3.47
C SER A 193 -3.27 15.88 3.58
N VAL A 194 -3.14 14.90 2.68
CA VAL A 194 -1.98 13.99 2.65
C VAL A 194 -0.69 14.72 2.28
N ARG A 195 -0.74 15.68 1.34
CA ARG A 195 0.44 16.50 0.98
C ARG A 195 0.92 17.36 2.15
N GLN A 196 0.01 17.90 2.95
CA GLN A 196 0.35 18.71 4.13
C GLN A 196 1.01 17.89 5.26
N LEU A 197 0.86 16.55 5.25
CA LEU A 197 1.55 15.67 6.21
C LEU A 197 3.06 15.52 5.93
N GLY A 198 3.55 15.98 4.78
CA GLY A 198 4.92 15.80 4.28
C GLY A 198 6.06 16.46 5.09
N GLY A 199 5.82 16.81 6.35
CA GLY A 199 6.74 17.54 7.24
C GLY A 199 7.53 16.73 8.27
N GLY A 200 7.37 15.39 8.37
CA GLY A 200 8.39 14.56 9.04
C GLY A 200 7.96 13.50 10.08
N GLU A 201 6.67 13.21 10.27
CA GLU A 201 6.26 12.21 11.30
C GLU A 201 5.63 10.92 10.76
N SER A 202 5.22 10.85 9.48
CA SER A 202 4.62 9.64 8.90
C SER A 202 4.83 9.59 7.39
N PHE A 203 5.25 8.44 6.87
CA PHE A 203 5.36 8.20 5.43
C PHE A 203 4.02 7.70 4.90
N VAL A 204 3.16 8.60 4.44
CA VAL A 204 1.84 8.28 3.88
C VAL A 204 1.79 8.71 2.42
N ALA A 205 1.40 7.78 1.55
CA ALA A 205 1.11 8.05 0.15
C ALA A 205 -0.38 7.76 -0.12
N LEU A 206 -1.00 8.60 -0.95
CA LEU A 206 -2.37 8.43 -1.41
C LEU A 206 -2.38 8.37 -2.93
N GLN A 207 -2.84 7.24 -3.46
CA GLN A 207 -3.17 7.04 -4.86
C GLN A 207 -4.69 7.11 -5.00
N THR A 208 -5.17 8.02 -5.84
CA THR A 208 -6.61 8.21 -6.08
C THR A 208 -6.86 8.67 -7.51
N LEU A 209 -8.05 8.37 -8.03
CA LEU A 209 -8.50 8.87 -9.32
C LEU A 209 -9.20 10.22 -9.13
N GLN A 210 -8.60 11.28 -9.66
CA GLN A 210 -9.34 12.52 -9.91
C GLN A 210 -9.97 12.41 -11.29
N LEU A 211 -11.25 12.06 -11.34
CA LEU A 211 -12.07 12.31 -12.53
C LEU A 211 -12.21 13.83 -12.63
N SER A 212 -11.21 14.50 -13.22
CA SER A 212 -11.43 15.84 -13.73
C SER A 212 -12.62 15.69 -14.66
N LYS A 213 -13.74 16.37 -14.37
CA LYS A 213 -14.72 16.69 -15.41
C LYS A 213 -13.88 17.36 -16.47
N SER A 214 -13.53 16.59 -17.49
CA SER A 214 -12.69 17.09 -18.54
C SER A 214 -13.38 18.35 -19.03
N ARG A 215 -12.57 19.35 -19.34
CA ARG A 215 -12.96 20.49 -20.16
C ARG A 215 -13.44 20.05 -21.56
N ARG A 216 -13.53 18.73 -21.82
CA ARG A 216 -14.00 18.05 -23.02
C ARG A 216 -15.07 17.00 -22.68
N ASP A 217 -15.85 16.67 -23.71
CA ASP A 217 -17.05 15.83 -23.70
C ASP A 217 -17.01 14.62 -22.72
N PRO A 218 -18.11 14.33 -22.02
CA PRO A 218 -18.25 13.19 -21.10
C PRO A 218 -18.14 11.81 -21.77
N GLU A 219 -18.02 11.73 -23.10
CA GLU A 219 -17.83 10.47 -23.85
C GLU A 219 -16.36 10.13 -24.16
N SER A 220 -15.40 10.98 -23.80
CA SER A 220 -13.99 10.73 -24.04
C SER A 220 -13.41 9.75 -23.01
N PRO A 221 -12.83 8.60 -23.41
CA PRO A 221 -12.09 7.75 -22.48
C PRO A 221 -10.83 8.47 -21.97
N PRO A 222 -10.39 8.21 -20.72
CA PRO A 222 -9.17 8.80 -20.16
C PRO A 222 -7.93 8.31 -20.92
N ALA A 223 -6.96 9.21 -21.13
CA ALA A 223 -5.73 8.93 -21.85
C ALA A 223 -4.58 8.57 -20.91
N ILE A 224 -3.58 7.85 -21.43
CA ILE A 224 -2.33 7.58 -20.71
C ILE A 224 -1.61 8.91 -20.48
N GLY A 225 -1.44 9.30 -19.21
CA GLY A 225 -0.83 10.58 -18.81
C GLY A 225 -1.75 11.46 -17.94
N ASP A 226 -3.08 11.34 -18.09
CA ASP A 226 -4.04 12.06 -17.25
C ASP A 226 -3.86 11.73 -15.75
N PHE A 227 -3.28 10.56 -15.46
CA PHE A 227 -2.98 10.04 -14.12
C PHE A 227 -1.85 10.80 -13.39
N THR A 228 -0.92 11.42 -14.10
CA THR A 228 0.29 12.04 -13.53
C THR A 228 0.28 13.56 -13.56
N ASP A 229 -0.60 14.18 -14.34
CA ASP A 229 -0.66 15.64 -14.50
C ASP A 229 -0.91 16.40 -13.19
N ALA A 230 -1.59 15.79 -12.21
CA ALA A 230 -1.82 16.40 -10.91
C ALA A 230 -0.58 16.40 -9.97
N TRP A 231 0.51 15.76 -10.38
CA TRP A 231 1.74 15.58 -9.59
C TRP A 231 2.98 16.29 -10.18
N THR A 232 2.84 16.88 -11.37
CA THR A 232 3.76 17.88 -11.95
C THR A 232 3.37 19.29 -11.54
#